data_AF-A0A7Y1Z3I7-F1
#
_entry.id   AF-A0A7Y1Z3I7-F1
#
_cell.length_a   1.000
_cell.length_b   1.000
_cell.length_c   1.000
_cell.angle_alpha   90.00
_cell.angle_beta   90.00
_cell.angle_gamma   90.00
#
_symmetry.space_group_name_H-M   'P 1'
#
loop_
_entity.id
_entity.type
_entity.pdbx_description
1 polymer ?
#
loop_
_entity_poly.entity_id
_entity_poly.type
_entity_poly.pdbx_seq_one_letter_code
_entity_poly.pdbx_strand_id
1 'polypeptide(L)' 'MSGIHSTAYVEDGASIGEGVEIGPFSVVGHEVSLGAGVRIHAHVVITGRTSVG' A
#
# COMPACT_ATOMS: atom_id res chain seq x y z
N MET A 1 -11.22 -8.84 -4.46
CA MET A 1 -10.36 -7.66 -4.25
C MET A 1 -9.03 -8.01 -4.87
N SER A 2 -8.71 -7.47 -6.05
CA SER A 2 -7.38 -7.62 -6.65
C SER A 2 -6.85 -6.22 -6.92
N GLY A 3 -5.66 -5.91 -6.42
CA GLY A 3 -5.02 -4.63 -6.63
C GLY A 3 -5.41 -3.53 -5.62
N ILE A 4 -5.24 -2.29 -6.06
CA ILE A 4 -5.39 -1.09 -5.23
C ILE A 4 -6.83 -0.58 -5.34
N HIS A 5 -7.53 -0.48 -4.22
CA HIS A 5 -8.88 0.09 -4.20
C HIS A 5 -8.85 1.57 -4.64
N SER A 6 -9.86 2.01 -5.41
CA SER A 6 -9.91 3.37 -5.97
C SER A 6 -9.94 4.50 -4.92
N THR A 7 -10.33 4.18 -3.68
CA THR A 7 -10.32 5.12 -2.55
C THR A 7 -9.08 5.03 -1.67
N ALA A 8 -8.13 4.13 -1.98
CA ALA A 8 -6.84 4.14 -1.34
C ALA A 8 -6.00 5.30 -1.88
N TYR A 9 -5.27 5.96 -0.98
CA TYR A 9 -4.32 6.99 -1.35
C TYR A 9 -2.91 6.40 -1.32
N VAL A 10 -2.26 6.34 -2.48
CA VAL A 10 -0.88 5.89 -2.63
C VAL A 10 -0.09 7.07 -3.16
N GLU A 11 0.83 7.57 -2.36
CA GLU A 11 1.68 8.70 -2.70
C GLU A 11 2.74 8.29 -3.74
N ASP A 12 3.08 9.22 -4.64
CA ASP A 12 4.15 9.02 -5.61
C ASP A 12 5.47 8.71 -4.89
N GLY A 13 6.15 7.65 -5.34
CA GLY A 13 7.38 7.16 -4.72
C GLY A 13 7.21 5.86 -3.93
N ALA A 14 5.97 5.51 -3.54
CA ALA A 14 5.69 4.21 -2.93
C ALA A 14 6.07 3.07 -3.89
N SER A 15 6.75 2.05 -3.38
CA SER A 15 7.12 0.85 -4.14
C SER A 15 6.14 -0.28 -3.85
N ILE A 16 5.41 -0.72 -4.88
CA ILE A 16 4.35 -1.73 -4.76
C ILE A 16 4.78 -3.02 -5.47
N GLY A 17 4.97 -4.08 -4.71
CA GLY A 17 5.32 -5.41 -5.21
C GLY A 17 4.21 -6.09 -6.00
N GLU A 18 4.57 -7.18 -6.69
CA GLU A 18 3.61 -7.97 -7.47
C GLU A 18 2.52 -8.59 -6.57
N GLY A 19 1.27 -8.53 -7.02
CA GLY A 19 0.15 -9.14 -6.30
C GLY A 19 -0.25 -8.45 -5.00
N VAL A 20 0.23 -7.22 -4.74
CA VAL A 20 -0.19 -6.44 -3.57
C VAL A 20 -1.67 -6.04 -3.69
N GLU A 21 -2.39 -6.16 -2.57
CA GLU A 21 -3.78 -5.72 -2.42
C GLU A 21 -3.86 -4.58 -1.41
N ILE A 22 -4.50 -3.46 -1.78
CA ILE A 22 -4.67 -2.30 -0.89
C ILE A 22 -6.16 -2.00 -0.73
N GLY A 23 -6.63 -2.11 0.51
CA GLY A 23 -8.02 -1.90 0.90
C GLY A 23 -8.46 -0.43 0.85
N PRO A 24 -9.78 -0.18 0.86
CA PRO A 24 -10.34 1.17 0.78
C PRO A 24 -9.87 2.07 1.92
N PHE A 25 -9.71 3.37 1.63
CA PHE A 25 -9.34 4.41 2.59
C PHE A 25 -8.00 4.20 3.30
N SER A 26 -7.14 3.36 2.74
CA SER A 26 -5.77 3.19 3.22
C SER A 26 -4.88 4.32 2.70
N VAL A 27 -3.80 4.62 3.43
CA VAL A 27 -2.79 5.61 3.06
C VAL A 27 -1.42 4.95 3.01
N VAL A 28 -0.73 5.07 1.88
CA VAL A 28 0.64 4.59 1.65
C VAL A 28 1.51 5.78 1.25
N GLY A 29 2.50 6.12 2.09
CA GLY A 29 3.38 7.27 1.88
C GLY A 29 4.55 7.03 0.91
N HIS A 30 5.22 8.13 0.53
CA HIS A 30 6.26 8.19 -0.51
C HIS A 30 7.46 7.23 -0.33
N GLU A 31 7.87 6.89 0.90
CA GLU A 31 9.03 6.00 1.15
C GLU A 31 8.62 4.59 1.58
N VAL A 32 7.35 4.22 1.38
CA VAL A 32 6.85 2.91 1.75
C VAL A 32 7.19 1.89 0.67
N SER A 33 7.70 0.73 1.09
CA SER A 33 7.91 -0.43 0.23
C SER A 33 7.02 -1.59 0.69
N LEU A 34 6.16 -2.09 -0.20
CA LEU A 34 5.31 -3.27 0.04
C LEU A 34 5.82 -4.43 -0.82
N GLY A 35 6.25 -5.52 -0.19
CA GLY A 35 6.69 -6.74 -0.87
C GLY A 35 5.58 -7.48 -1.62
N ALA A 36 5.98 -8.49 -2.40
CA ALA A 36 5.04 -9.28 -3.19
C ALA A 36 3.99 -10.00 -2.31
N GLY A 37 2.73 -9.96 -2.74
CA GLY A 37 1.60 -10.60 -2.05
C GLY A 37 1.16 -9.95 -0.73
N VAL A 38 1.70 -8.78 -0.37
CA VAL A 38 1.26 -8.04 0.82
C VAL A 38 -0.19 -7.61 0.68
N ARG A 39 -0.96 -7.76 1.77
CA ARG A 39 -2.36 -7.35 1.85
C ARG A 39 -2.57 -6.30 2.91
N ILE A 40 -3.00 -5.12 2.48
CA ILE A 40 -3.36 -4.00 3.34
C ILE A 40 -4.89 -3.93 3.44
N HIS A 41 -5.42 -4.05 4.65
CA HIS A 41 -6.85 -3.93 4.90
C HIS A 41 -7.31 -2.47 4.94
N ALA A 42 -8.63 -2.26 5.01
CA ALA A 42 -9.21 -0.92 5.02
C ALA A 42 -8.70 -0.06 6.19
N HIS A 43 -8.58 1.25 5.97
CA HIS A 43 -8.20 2.25 6.98
C HIS A 43 -6.79 2.08 7.58
N VAL A 44 -5.87 1.37 6.91
CA VAL A 44 -4.48 1.26 7.35
C VAL A 44 -3.67 2.47 6.87
N VAL A 45 -2.76 2.95 7.71
CA VAL A 45 -1.84 4.05 7.39
C VAL A 45 -0.40 3.56 7.52
N ILE A 46 0.36 3.62 6.43
CA ILE A 46 1.79 3.29 6.38
C ILE A 46 2.53 4.51 5.82
N THR A 47 3.49 5.04 6.56
CA THR A 47 4.19 6.29 6.20
C THR A 47 5.67 6.22 6.58
N GLY A 48 6.43 7.22 6.12
CA GLY A 48 7.86 7.32 6.33
C GLY A 48 8.63 6.17 5.68
N ARG A 49 9.89 6.03 6.08
CA ARG A 49 10.80 4.99 5.61
C ARG A 49 10.46 3.63 6.20
N THR A 50 9.44 2.99 5.63
CA THR A 50 8.86 1.75 6.14
C THR A 50 8.85 0.68 5.06
N SER A 51 9.32 -0.52 5.40
CA SER A 51 9.27 -1.68 4.52
C SER A 51 8.41 -2.77 5.15
N VAL A 52 7.49 -3.32 4.37
CA VAL A 52 6.61 -4.43 4.77
C VAL A 52 6.77 -5.55 3.74
N GLY A 53 7.51 -6.59 4.12
CA GLY A 53 7.67 -7.80 3.30
C GLY A 53 8.59 -7.63 2.10
#